data_AF-A0A502EA05-F1
#
_entry.id   AF-A0A502EA05-F1
#
_cell.length_a   1.000
_cell.length_b   1.000
_cell.length_c   1.000
_cell.angle_alpha   90.00
_cell.angle_beta   90.00
_cell.angle_gamma   90.00
#
_symmetry.space_group_name_H-M   'P 1'
#
loop_
_entity.id
_entity.type
_entity.pdbx_description
1 polymer ?
#
loop_
_entity_poly.entity_id
_entity_poly.type
_entity_poly.pdbx_seq_one_letter_code
_entity_poly.pdbx_strand_id
1 'polypeptide(L)'
;NPPLEDILPAGAAADLARRANDALAELCARHPDRFPAFVATLSLLDPEGAVREAGRAITALGARGVQVFTNVAGKPLDRPEYQPLFAALAAHDLPVWLHPARTAAMTDYASEPRSRLEMWWCFGWPYETSVAMARLVLSGLFDRHPALKVITHHGGGMIPAFDGRVGPGMAVLGSRTTDEDLSGVLPALRRPHLDYFRLFYADTALFGSATGLPASLAFFGADHLVFATDAPFGPLPETLAAIDTLDLTEAQRHAVLHGNA
;
A
#
# COMPACT_ATOMS: atom_id res chain seq x y z
N ASN A 1 8.49 -2.64 -9.72
CA ASN A 1 9.70 -1.79 -9.84
C ASN A 1 10.38 -1.68 -8.49
N PRO A 2 11.72 -1.75 -8.40
CA PRO A 2 12.40 -1.49 -7.12
C PRO A 2 12.17 -0.04 -6.67
N PRO A 3 12.18 0.23 -5.36
CA PRO A 3 12.17 1.60 -4.84
C PRO A 3 13.34 2.41 -5.42
N LEU A 4 13.07 3.66 -5.83
CA LEU A 4 14.13 4.52 -6.36
C LEU A 4 15.20 4.81 -5.31
N GLU A 5 14.77 4.82 -4.04
CA GLU A 5 15.55 5.08 -2.86
C GLU A 5 16.59 3.99 -2.56
N ASP A 6 16.39 2.77 -3.08
CA ASP A 6 17.31 1.65 -2.89
C ASP A 6 18.44 1.64 -3.93
N ILE A 7 18.27 2.36 -5.05
CA ILE A 7 19.17 2.25 -6.21
C ILE A 7 19.82 3.57 -6.61
N LEU A 8 19.34 4.71 -6.11
CA LEU A 8 19.83 6.04 -6.49
C LEU A 8 19.96 6.97 -5.28
N PRO A 9 20.94 7.90 -5.28
CA PRO A 9 21.01 8.97 -4.29
C PRO A 9 19.86 9.97 -4.49
N ALA A 10 19.52 10.72 -3.44
CA ALA A 10 18.34 11.60 -3.36
C ALA A 10 18.09 12.46 -4.61
N GLY A 11 19.10 13.21 -5.09
CA GLY A 11 18.94 14.09 -6.24
C GLY A 11 18.68 13.34 -7.56
N ALA A 12 19.34 12.20 -7.76
CA ALA A 12 19.14 11.38 -8.96
C ALA A 12 17.80 10.64 -8.91
N ALA A 13 17.40 10.16 -7.72
CA ALA A 13 16.10 9.53 -7.50
C ALA A 13 14.96 10.53 -7.77
N ALA A 14 15.07 11.77 -7.28
CA ALA A 14 14.09 12.82 -7.54
C ALA A 14 13.99 13.20 -9.03
N ASP A 15 15.12 13.35 -9.73
CA ASP A 15 15.10 13.65 -11.17
C ASP A 15 14.51 12.49 -11.99
N LEU A 16 14.83 11.24 -11.64
CA LEU A 16 14.24 10.08 -12.29
C LEU A 16 12.73 9.99 -12.03
N ALA A 17 12.28 10.24 -10.81
CA ALA A 17 10.86 10.25 -10.47
C ALA A 17 10.09 11.27 -11.33
N ARG A 18 10.63 12.48 -11.45
CA ARG A 18 10.07 13.56 -12.27
C ARG A 18 9.94 13.16 -13.74
N ARG A 19 11.01 12.61 -14.33
CA ARG A 19 11.01 12.13 -15.73
C ARG A 19 10.05 10.97 -15.95
N ALA A 20 9.96 10.05 -14.99
CA ALA A 20 9.04 8.93 -15.06
C ALA A 20 7.57 9.42 -15.04
N ASN A 21 7.25 10.40 -14.18
CA ASN A 21 5.92 11.01 -14.15
C ASN A 21 5.58 11.72 -15.47
N ASP A 22 6.54 12.46 -16.05
CA ASP A 22 6.35 13.11 -17.36
C ASP A 22 6.08 12.06 -18.46
N ALA A 23 6.83 10.96 -18.48
CA ALA A 23 6.66 9.88 -19.45
C ALA A 23 5.33 9.12 -19.28
N LEU A 24 4.88 8.90 -18.04
CA LEU A 24 3.57 8.29 -17.76
C LEU A 24 2.43 9.20 -18.23
N ALA A 25 2.52 10.50 -17.96
CA ALA A 25 1.55 11.48 -18.44
C ALA A 25 1.48 11.53 -19.97
N GLU A 26 2.63 11.51 -20.65
CA GLU A 26 2.69 11.43 -22.11
C GLU A 26 2.09 10.12 -22.64
N LEU A 27 2.36 8.99 -21.98
CA LEU A 27 1.80 7.69 -22.37
C LEU A 27 0.27 7.67 -22.27
N CYS A 28 -0.28 8.19 -21.17
CA CYS A 28 -1.72 8.36 -20.99
C CYS A 28 -2.32 9.28 -22.05
N ALA A 29 -1.66 10.41 -22.35
CA ALA A 29 -2.12 11.34 -23.38
C ALA A 29 -2.12 10.72 -24.79
N ARG A 30 -1.14 9.86 -25.10
CA ARG A 30 -1.06 9.17 -26.40
C ARG A 30 -2.04 8.01 -26.54
N HIS A 31 -2.45 7.38 -25.43
CA HIS A 31 -3.29 6.19 -25.44
C HIS A 31 -4.38 6.21 -24.34
N PRO A 32 -5.27 7.22 -24.33
CA PRO A 32 -6.24 7.42 -23.24
C PRO A 32 -7.22 6.25 -23.07
N ASP A 33 -7.57 5.55 -24.16
CA ASP A 33 -8.48 4.40 -24.11
C ASP A 33 -7.83 3.13 -23.52
N ARG A 34 -6.51 3.14 -23.30
CA ARG A 34 -5.73 2.00 -22.78
C ARG A 34 -5.09 2.30 -21.44
N PHE A 35 -4.62 3.53 -21.27
CA PHE A 35 -4.00 4.04 -20.05
C PHE A 35 -4.76 5.32 -19.63
N PRO A 36 -5.94 5.19 -19.02
CA PRO A 36 -6.81 6.32 -18.72
C PRO A 36 -6.26 7.25 -17.63
N ALA A 37 -5.36 6.73 -16.79
CA ALA A 37 -4.71 7.44 -15.70
C ALA A 37 -3.38 6.77 -15.35
N PHE A 38 -2.59 7.48 -14.55
CA PHE A 38 -1.39 6.96 -13.91
C PHE A 38 -1.34 7.42 -12.45
N VAL A 39 -0.59 6.67 -11.64
CA VAL A 39 -0.17 7.10 -10.30
C VAL A 39 1.27 7.59 -10.36
N ALA A 40 1.56 8.68 -9.68
CA ALA A 40 2.89 9.26 -9.66
C ALA A 40 3.84 8.41 -8.82
N THR A 41 5.10 8.33 -9.26
CA THR A 41 6.21 7.85 -8.45
C THR A 41 6.95 9.03 -7.84
N LEU A 42 7.54 8.85 -6.66
CA LEU A 42 8.28 9.87 -5.93
C LEU A 42 9.60 9.29 -5.43
N SER A 43 10.50 10.16 -4.96
CA SER A 43 11.60 9.77 -4.10
C SER A 43 11.40 10.40 -2.73
N LEU A 44 11.28 9.58 -1.69
CA LEU A 44 11.10 10.03 -0.31
C LEU A 44 12.43 10.27 0.43
N LEU A 45 13.57 10.20 -0.26
CA LEU A 45 14.86 10.63 0.29
C LEU A 45 14.93 12.15 0.53
N ASP A 46 14.12 12.93 -0.21
CA ASP A 46 13.83 14.35 0.04
C ASP A 46 12.31 14.51 0.23
N PRO A 47 11.79 14.40 1.47
CA PRO A 47 10.34 14.46 1.71
C PRO A 47 9.68 15.76 1.26
N GLU A 48 10.37 16.90 1.39
CA GLU A 48 9.82 18.18 0.92
C GLU A 48 9.76 18.23 -0.61
N GLY A 49 10.81 17.72 -1.29
CA GLY A 49 10.82 17.54 -2.73
C GLY A 49 9.72 16.61 -3.22
N ALA A 50 9.50 15.50 -2.50
CA ALA A 50 8.44 14.54 -2.80
C ALA A 50 7.05 15.20 -2.75
N VAL A 51 6.77 16.02 -1.74
CA VAL A 51 5.49 16.76 -1.64
C VAL A 51 5.33 17.74 -2.81
N ARG A 52 6.39 18.47 -3.18
CA ARG A 52 6.35 19.39 -4.34
C ARG A 52 6.09 18.64 -5.65
N GLU A 53 6.75 17.51 -5.84
CA GLU A 53 6.57 16.69 -7.04
C GLU A 53 5.21 16.02 -7.07
N ALA A 54 4.68 15.54 -5.94
CA ALA A 54 3.31 15.03 -5.84
C ALA A 54 2.30 16.10 -6.28
N GLY A 55 2.44 17.33 -5.77
CA GLY A 55 1.62 18.47 -6.19
C GLY A 55 1.69 18.71 -7.70
N ARG A 56 2.91 18.78 -8.27
CA ARG A 56 3.10 18.96 -9.71
C ARG A 56 2.46 17.83 -10.52
N ALA A 57 2.72 16.57 -10.16
CA ALA A 57 2.20 15.42 -10.88
C ALA A 57 0.67 15.37 -10.85
N ILE A 58 0.05 15.71 -9.72
CA ILE A 58 -1.41 15.78 -9.58
C ILE A 58 -1.98 16.94 -10.41
N THR A 59 -1.50 18.17 -10.18
CA THR A 59 -2.18 19.36 -10.72
C THR A 59 -1.78 19.69 -12.16
N ALA A 60 -0.55 19.39 -12.56
CA ALA A 60 -0.04 19.73 -13.89
C ALA A 60 -0.06 18.54 -14.86
N LEU A 61 0.12 17.31 -14.36
CA LEU A 61 0.18 16.11 -15.20
C LEU A 61 -1.07 15.23 -15.13
N GLY A 62 -1.95 15.44 -14.15
CA GLY A 62 -3.19 14.68 -14.00
C GLY A 62 -3.04 13.31 -13.32
N ALA A 63 -1.98 13.11 -12.53
CA ALA A 63 -1.82 11.90 -11.73
C ALA A 63 -3.02 11.69 -10.80
N ARG A 64 -3.49 10.44 -10.67
CA ARG A 64 -4.67 10.05 -9.88
C ARG A 64 -4.32 9.40 -8.55
N GLY A 65 -3.13 9.68 -8.05
CA GLY A 65 -2.60 9.12 -6.81
C GLY A 65 -1.09 9.07 -6.83
N VAL A 66 -0.51 8.54 -5.76
CA VAL A 66 0.93 8.35 -5.61
C VAL A 66 1.21 6.93 -5.14
N GLN A 67 2.16 6.25 -5.77
CA GLN A 67 2.71 5.01 -5.26
C GLN A 67 3.81 5.33 -4.23
N VAL A 68 3.72 4.69 -3.06
CA VAL A 68 4.77 4.69 -2.04
C VAL A 68 5.13 3.26 -1.68
N PHE A 69 6.33 3.07 -1.17
CA PHE A 69 6.77 1.78 -0.67
C PHE A 69 6.58 1.66 0.84
N THR A 70 6.40 0.45 1.34
CA THR A 70 6.23 0.10 2.77
C THR A 70 7.33 0.66 3.69
N ASN A 71 8.50 0.96 3.14
CA ASN A 71 9.60 1.66 3.80
C ASN A 71 10.37 2.52 2.79
N VAL A 72 11.20 3.43 3.30
CA VAL A 72 12.08 4.34 2.55
C VAL A 72 13.52 4.07 2.97
N ALA A 73 14.27 3.28 2.18
CA ALA A 73 15.64 2.87 2.50
C ALA A 73 15.79 2.34 3.95
N GLY A 74 14.85 1.47 4.37
CA GLY A 74 14.78 0.90 5.71
C GLY A 74 14.09 1.77 6.76
N LYS A 75 13.72 3.02 6.45
CA LYS A 75 12.94 3.87 7.35
C LYS A 75 11.44 3.61 7.20
N PRO A 76 10.69 3.45 8.29
CA PRO A 76 9.26 3.21 8.23
C PRO A 76 8.46 4.48 7.89
N LEU A 77 7.29 4.31 7.28
CA LEU A 77 6.45 5.40 6.77
C LEU A 77 5.75 6.25 7.84
N ASP A 78 5.65 5.76 9.08
CA ASP A 78 5.03 6.47 10.21
C ASP A 78 5.92 7.56 10.83
N ARG A 79 7.13 7.77 10.29
CA ARG A 79 8.00 8.85 10.74
C ARG A 79 7.40 10.23 10.44
N PRO A 80 7.62 11.24 11.33
CA PRO A 80 7.11 12.59 11.16
C PRO A 80 7.48 13.22 9.80
N GLU A 81 8.67 12.92 9.28
CA GLU A 81 9.17 13.46 8.01
C GLU A 81 8.30 13.09 6.79
N TYR A 82 7.51 12.01 6.85
CA TYR A 82 6.65 11.57 5.75
C TYR A 82 5.18 11.99 5.91
N GLN A 83 4.78 12.49 7.09
CA GLN A 83 3.41 12.94 7.33
C GLN A 83 2.91 14.00 6.34
N PRO A 84 3.72 14.99 5.91
CA PRO A 84 3.29 15.99 4.94
C PRO A 84 2.80 15.41 3.60
N LEU A 85 3.37 14.28 3.14
CA LEU A 85 2.90 13.62 1.92
C LEU A 85 1.48 13.09 2.06
N PHE A 86 1.19 12.38 3.16
CA PHE A 86 -0.15 11.87 3.41
C PHE A 86 -1.17 13.00 3.58
N ALA A 87 -0.78 14.09 4.24
CA ALA A 87 -1.62 15.27 4.37
C ALA A 87 -1.94 15.91 3.01
N ALA A 88 -0.95 16.01 2.11
CA ALA A 88 -1.15 16.53 0.77
C ALA A 88 -2.12 15.66 -0.05
N LEU A 89 -1.96 14.34 -0.02
CA LEU A 89 -2.84 13.41 -0.74
C LEU A 89 -4.26 13.40 -0.18
N ALA A 90 -4.41 13.47 1.14
CA ALA A 90 -5.71 13.64 1.78
C ALA A 90 -6.39 14.94 1.34
N ALA A 91 -5.65 16.06 1.23
CA ALA A 91 -6.20 17.34 0.79
C ALA A 91 -6.63 17.34 -0.69
N HIS A 92 -5.97 16.52 -1.53
CA HIS A 92 -6.35 16.32 -2.92
C HIS A 92 -7.46 15.27 -3.13
N ASP A 93 -7.88 14.58 -2.06
CA ASP A 93 -8.78 13.42 -2.11
C ASP A 93 -8.28 12.30 -3.07
N LEU A 94 -6.96 12.11 -3.11
CA LEU A 94 -6.32 11.11 -3.97
C LEU A 94 -5.66 9.98 -3.16
N PRO A 95 -5.65 8.74 -3.68
CA PRO A 95 -5.14 7.59 -2.96
C PRO A 95 -3.62 7.55 -2.88
N VAL A 96 -3.15 6.93 -1.80
CA VAL A 96 -1.80 6.36 -1.68
C VAL A 96 -1.87 4.90 -2.10
N TRP A 97 -1.08 4.47 -3.09
CA TRP A 97 -0.88 3.05 -3.39
C TRP A 97 0.35 2.54 -2.65
N LEU A 98 0.13 1.74 -1.61
CA LEU A 98 1.16 1.15 -0.77
C LEU A 98 1.66 -0.17 -1.37
N HIS A 99 2.87 -0.16 -1.91
CA HIS A 99 3.53 -1.31 -2.51
C HIS A 99 4.65 -1.85 -1.60
N PRO A 100 4.86 -3.18 -1.50
CA PRO A 100 5.96 -3.75 -0.72
C PRO A 100 7.34 -3.47 -1.34
N ALA A 101 8.39 -3.43 -0.53
CA ALA A 101 9.76 -3.09 -0.93
C ALA A 101 10.83 -4.05 -0.41
N ARG A 102 10.48 -5.07 0.36
CA ARG A 102 11.44 -6.07 0.82
C ARG A 102 12.22 -6.67 -0.36
N THR A 103 13.50 -6.91 -0.16
CA THR A 103 14.41 -7.52 -1.13
C THR A 103 15.05 -8.78 -0.57
N ALA A 104 15.72 -9.56 -1.43
CA ALA A 104 16.47 -10.75 -1.00
C ALA A 104 17.56 -10.43 0.04
N ALA A 105 18.02 -9.17 0.16
CA ALA A 105 19.00 -8.79 1.18
C ALA A 105 18.47 -8.90 2.62
N MET A 106 17.14 -8.92 2.81
CA MET A 106 16.53 -9.17 4.11
C MET A 106 16.49 -10.68 4.39
N THR A 107 17.26 -11.12 5.38
CA THR A 107 17.44 -12.53 5.74
C THR A 107 16.17 -13.15 6.31
N ASP A 108 15.90 -14.43 5.99
CA ASP A 108 14.76 -15.15 6.59
C ASP A 108 15.08 -15.61 8.01
N TYR A 109 16.34 -16.01 8.23
CA TYR A 109 16.89 -16.35 9.55
C TYR A 109 18.16 -15.55 9.82
N ALA A 110 18.39 -15.20 11.09
CA ALA A 110 19.49 -14.33 11.52
C ALA A 110 20.90 -14.84 11.15
N SER A 111 21.07 -16.15 10.95
CA SER A 111 22.34 -16.76 10.55
C SER A 111 22.56 -16.82 9.04
N GLU A 112 21.56 -16.46 8.23
CA GLU A 112 21.65 -16.50 6.78
C GLU A 112 22.21 -15.20 6.21
N PRO A 113 22.93 -15.23 5.08
CA PRO A 113 23.47 -14.02 4.46
C PRO A 113 22.42 -13.25 3.63
N ARG A 114 21.31 -13.91 3.26
CA ARG A 114 20.20 -13.36 2.47
C ARG A 114 18.98 -14.29 2.54
N SER A 115 17.80 -13.82 2.17
CA SER A 115 16.63 -14.68 1.99
C SER A 115 16.89 -15.78 0.97
N ARG A 116 16.32 -16.96 1.20
CA ARG A 116 16.44 -18.13 0.33
C ARG A 116 15.10 -18.46 -0.29
N LEU A 117 15.14 -19.18 -1.42
CA LEU A 117 13.94 -19.74 -2.08
C LEU A 117 12.89 -18.69 -2.41
N GLU A 118 13.31 -17.44 -2.62
CA GLU A 118 12.43 -16.32 -2.94
C GLU A 118 11.40 -15.97 -1.83
N MET A 119 11.62 -16.38 -0.58
CA MET A 119 10.71 -16.11 0.53
C MET A 119 10.54 -14.61 0.82
N TRP A 120 11.56 -13.80 0.50
CA TRP A 120 11.54 -12.34 0.66
C TRP A 120 10.36 -11.66 -0.04
N TRP A 121 9.85 -12.21 -1.14
CA TRP A 121 8.64 -11.67 -1.79
C TRP A 121 7.41 -12.55 -1.55
N CYS A 122 7.54 -13.89 -1.60
CA CYS A 122 6.40 -14.80 -1.41
C CYS A 122 5.66 -14.60 -0.08
N PHE A 123 6.40 -14.47 1.03
CA PHE A 123 5.83 -14.19 2.36
C PHE A 123 6.25 -12.82 2.87
N GLY A 124 7.43 -12.37 2.48
CA GLY A 124 8.01 -11.14 2.97
C GLY A 124 7.26 -9.89 2.52
N TRP A 125 6.72 -9.85 1.30
CA TRP A 125 5.92 -8.71 0.82
C TRP A 125 4.58 -8.57 1.54
N PRO A 126 3.71 -9.60 1.63
CA PRO A 126 2.48 -9.52 2.43
C PRO A 126 2.74 -9.16 3.90
N TYR A 127 3.80 -9.71 4.50
CA TYR A 127 4.19 -9.40 5.87
C TYR A 127 4.57 -7.92 6.02
N GLU A 128 5.42 -7.40 5.14
CA GLU A 128 5.87 -6.01 5.19
C GLU A 128 4.72 -5.03 4.98
N THR A 129 3.81 -5.31 4.04
CA THR A 129 2.57 -4.54 3.86
C THR A 129 1.74 -4.52 5.13
N SER A 130 1.54 -5.67 5.79
CA SER A 130 0.79 -5.74 7.05
C SER A 130 1.44 -4.96 8.19
N VAL A 131 2.77 -4.97 8.28
CA VAL A 131 3.52 -4.17 9.25
C VAL A 131 3.36 -2.69 8.97
N ALA A 132 3.46 -2.26 7.70
CA ALA A 132 3.26 -0.87 7.31
C ALA A 132 1.83 -0.41 7.64
N MET A 133 0.81 -1.19 7.31
CA MET A 133 -0.59 -0.90 7.69
C MET A 133 -0.73 -0.69 9.19
N ALA A 134 -0.20 -1.61 10.00
CA ALA A 134 -0.26 -1.51 11.46
C ALA A 134 0.40 -0.23 11.98
N ARG A 135 1.59 0.11 11.48
CA ARG A 135 2.29 1.32 11.90
C ARG A 135 1.56 2.60 11.50
N LEU A 136 0.98 2.65 10.30
CA LEU A 136 0.16 3.79 9.88
C LEU A 136 -1.08 3.95 10.76
N VAL A 137 -1.77 2.85 11.11
CA VAL A 137 -2.89 2.86 12.06
C VAL A 137 -2.45 3.38 13.43
N LEU A 138 -1.43 2.78 14.03
CA LEU A 138 -0.95 3.12 15.37
C LEU A 138 -0.32 4.52 15.45
N SER A 139 0.13 5.07 14.32
CA SER A 139 0.58 6.46 14.25
C SER A 139 -0.54 7.48 14.31
N GLY A 140 -1.82 7.06 14.28
CA GLY A 140 -2.98 7.94 14.23
C GLY A 140 -3.18 8.61 12.86
N LEU A 141 -2.66 8.03 11.77
CA LEU A 141 -2.76 8.61 10.42
C LEU A 141 -4.21 8.89 10.03
N PHE A 142 -5.08 7.89 10.18
CA PHE A 142 -6.49 7.99 9.83
C PHE A 142 -7.30 8.87 10.79
N ASP A 143 -6.79 9.16 11.98
CA ASP A 143 -7.41 10.17 12.85
C ASP A 143 -7.12 11.60 12.39
N ARG A 144 -5.91 11.83 11.86
CA ARG A 144 -5.54 13.11 11.25
C ARG A 144 -6.22 13.29 9.88
N HIS A 145 -6.33 12.21 9.10
CA HIS A 145 -6.85 12.23 7.74
C HIS A 145 -7.91 11.13 7.53
N PRO A 146 -9.13 11.28 8.07
CA PRO A 146 -10.15 10.23 8.04
C PRO A 146 -10.71 9.92 6.64
N ALA A 147 -10.53 10.83 5.67
CA ALA A 147 -10.92 10.61 4.28
C ALA A 147 -9.77 10.07 3.40
N LEU A 148 -8.56 9.89 3.96
CA LEU A 148 -7.43 9.39 3.20
C LEU A 148 -7.69 7.95 2.75
N LYS A 149 -7.51 7.70 1.46
CA LYS A 149 -7.59 6.38 0.85
C LYS A 149 -6.18 5.81 0.74
N VAL A 150 -5.96 4.63 1.32
CA VAL A 150 -4.71 3.88 1.17
C VAL A 150 -5.05 2.53 0.56
N ILE A 151 -4.56 2.29 -0.66
CA ILE A 151 -4.71 1.03 -1.38
C ILE A 151 -3.51 0.15 -1.02
N THR A 152 -3.75 -1.03 -0.49
CA THR A 152 -2.73 -2.03 -0.19
C THR A 152 -2.67 -3.08 -1.28
N HIS A 153 -1.45 -3.38 -1.72
CA HIS A 153 -1.18 -4.46 -2.65
C HIS A 153 -1.46 -5.83 -2.02
N HIS A 154 -1.74 -6.83 -2.86
CA HIS A 154 -1.88 -8.24 -2.47
C HIS A 154 -3.00 -8.47 -1.44
N GLY A 155 -4.19 -7.90 -1.69
CA GLY A 155 -5.39 -8.19 -0.89
C GLY A 155 -5.32 -7.71 0.57
N GLY A 156 -4.52 -6.70 0.90
CA GLY A 156 -4.33 -6.28 2.31
C GLY A 156 -3.27 -7.10 3.06
N GLY A 157 -2.42 -7.83 2.33
CA GLY A 157 -1.35 -8.64 2.90
C GLY A 157 -1.88 -9.75 3.79
N MET A 158 -1.33 -9.89 4.99
CA MET A 158 -1.74 -10.89 5.96
C MET A 158 -2.93 -10.48 6.82
N ILE A 159 -3.38 -9.22 6.80
CA ILE A 159 -4.40 -8.74 7.76
C ILE A 159 -5.72 -9.51 7.63
N PRO A 160 -6.32 -9.72 6.44
CA PRO A 160 -7.63 -10.37 6.35
C PRO A 160 -7.63 -11.83 6.83
N ALA A 161 -6.55 -12.57 6.58
CA ALA A 161 -6.45 -13.97 6.98
C ALA A 161 -6.03 -14.15 8.45
N PHE A 162 -5.47 -13.12 9.08
CA PHE A 162 -4.91 -13.20 10.44
C PHE A 162 -5.52 -12.17 11.41
N ASP A 163 -6.68 -11.59 11.11
CA ASP A 163 -7.28 -10.54 11.93
C ASP A 163 -7.52 -10.96 13.40
N GLY A 164 -7.95 -12.21 13.62
CA GLY A 164 -8.10 -12.84 14.94
C GLY A 164 -6.78 -13.01 15.71
N ARG A 165 -5.63 -12.90 15.04
CA ARG A 165 -4.30 -12.84 15.66
C ARG A 165 -3.82 -11.40 15.81
N VAL A 166 -3.99 -10.58 14.77
CA VAL A 166 -3.54 -9.19 14.72
C VAL A 166 -4.26 -8.36 15.76
N GLY A 167 -5.59 -8.41 15.80
CA GLY A 167 -6.41 -7.61 16.72
C GLY A 167 -6.07 -7.86 18.19
N PRO A 168 -6.31 -9.08 18.73
CA PRO A 168 -5.96 -9.41 20.11
C PRO A 168 -4.47 -9.33 20.42
N GLY A 169 -3.60 -9.64 19.45
CA GLY A 169 -2.16 -9.53 19.60
C GLY A 169 -1.70 -8.08 19.83
N MET A 170 -2.30 -7.13 19.12
CA MET A 170 -2.03 -5.70 19.30
C MET A 170 -2.70 -5.12 20.54
N ALA A 171 -3.82 -5.69 21.02
CA ALA A 171 -4.49 -5.22 22.23
C ALA A 171 -3.63 -5.32 23.51
N VAL A 172 -2.56 -6.12 23.46
CA VAL A 172 -1.59 -6.30 24.55
C VAL A 172 -0.23 -5.67 24.23
N LEU A 173 -0.20 -4.68 23.33
CA LEU A 173 0.98 -3.87 23.01
C LEU A 173 1.64 -3.36 24.29
N GLY A 174 2.98 -3.38 24.34
CA GLY A 174 3.73 -2.96 25.53
C GLY A 174 3.95 -4.04 26.60
N SER A 175 3.12 -5.10 26.64
CA SER A 175 3.13 -6.07 27.75
C SER A 175 4.21 -7.16 27.72
N ARG A 176 4.91 -7.36 26.59
CA ARG A 176 5.76 -8.55 26.37
C ARG A 176 7.22 -8.28 25.99
N THR A 177 7.55 -7.17 25.35
CA THR A 177 8.75 -7.12 24.48
C THR A 177 9.51 -5.80 24.45
N THR A 178 9.20 -4.81 25.29
CA THR A 178 9.61 -3.43 25.00
C THR A 178 10.17 -2.70 26.22
N ASP A 179 11.29 -2.03 26.01
CA ASP A 179 11.92 -1.06 26.92
C ASP A 179 11.30 0.35 26.77
N GLU A 180 10.31 0.50 25.90
CA GLU A 180 9.54 1.72 25.62
C GLU A 180 8.16 1.67 26.29
N ASP A 181 7.69 2.83 26.77
CA ASP A 181 6.32 2.99 27.25
C ASP A 181 5.35 3.16 26.09
N LEU A 182 4.64 2.08 25.74
CA LEU A 182 3.62 2.07 24.70
C LEU A 182 2.19 2.21 25.25
N SER A 183 2.02 2.47 26.55
CA SER A 183 0.70 2.53 27.18
C SER A 183 -0.20 3.63 26.61
N GLY A 184 0.38 4.69 26.05
CA GLY A 184 -0.33 5.79 25.41
C GLY A 184 -0.76 5.56 23.96
N VAL A 185 -0.26 4.52 23.28
CA VAL A 185 -0.49 4.34 21.82
C VAL A 185 -1.95 4.01 21.51
N LEU A 186 -2.51 2.98 22.12
CA LEU A 186 -3.91 2.59 21.86
C LEU A 186 -4.92 3.63 22.39
N PRO A 187 -4.76 4.20 23.60
CA PRO A 187 -5.68 5.24 24.09
C PRO A 187 -5.68 6.53 23.28
N ALA A 188 -4.63 6.79 22.49
CA ALA A 188 -4.59 7.97 21.62
C ALA A 188 -5.47 7.84 20.36
N LEU A 189 -5.88 6.62 20.00
CA LEU A 189 -6.74 6.37 18.84
C LEU A 189 -8.21 6.70 19.15
N ARG A 190 -8.93 7.28 18.19
CA ARG A 190 -10.35 7.66 18.33
C ARG A 190 -11.34 6.50 18.17
N ARG A 191 -10.91 5.35 17.66
CA ARG A 191 -11.72 4.12 17.55
C ARG A 191 -10.83 2.89 17.83
N PRO A 192 -11.42 1.69 18.03
CA PRO A 192 -10.64 0.46 18.16
C PRO A 192 -9.64 0.29 16.99
N HIS A 193 -8.41 -0.12 17.30
CA HIS A 193 -7.34 -0.23 16.30
C HIS A 193 -7.72 -1.10 15.11
N LEU A 194 -8.44 -2.20 15.35
CA LEU A 194 -8.87 -3.13 14.30
C LEU A 194 -9.87 -2.50 13.31
N ASP A 195 -10.63 -1.49 13.73
CA ASP A 195 -11.60 -0.81 12.87
C ASP A 195 -10.91 0.08 11.82
N TYR A 196 -9.72 0.61 12.12
CA TYR A 196 -8.95 1.37 11.12
C TYR A 196 -8.44 0.49 9.99
N PHE A 197 -8.12 -0.78 10.24
CA PHE A 197 -7.68 -1.68 9.18
C PHE A 197 -8.75 -1.83 8.09
N ARG A 198 -10.03 -1.68 8.42
CA ARG A 198 -11.15 -1.73 7.45
C ARG A 198 -11.29 -0.46 6.61
N LEU A 199 -10.53 0.60 6.91
CA LEU A 199 -10.52 1.83 6.12
C LEU A 199 -9.58 1.74 4.91
N PHE A 200 -8.67 0.77 4.88
CA PHE A 200 -7.84 0.53 3.72
C PHE A 200 -8.67 -0.03 2.57
N TYR A 201 -8.18 0.18 1.36
CA TYR A 201 -8.62 -0.51 0.17
C TYR A 201 -7.64 -1.65 -0.11
N ALA A 202 -8.13 -2.79 -0.58
CA ALA A 202 -7.30 -3.92 -0.94
C ALA A 202 -7.47 -4.24 -2.42
N ASP A 203 -6.36 -4.42 -3.13
CA ASP A 203 -6.46 -4.82 -4.52
C ASP A 203 -6.61 -6.34 -4.70
N THR A 204 -6.98 -6.77 -5.90
CA THR A 204 -7.18 -8.19 -6.24
C THR A 204 -5.91 -8.89 -6.72
N ALA A 205 -4.73 -8.29 -6.57
CA ALA A 205 -3.47 -8.79 -7.13
C ALA A 205 -2.92 -10.03 -6.38
N LEU A 206 -3.70 -11.10 -6.29
CA LEU A 206 -3.38 -12.31 -5.52
C LEU A 206 -3.13 -13.54 -6.40
N PHE A 207 -2.80 -13.33 -7.67
CA PHE A 207 -2.53 -14.38 -8.66
C PHE A 207 -3.64 -15.44 -8.73
N GLY A 208 -4.90 -15.00 -8.68
CA GLY A 208 -6.05 -15.90 -8.74
C GLY A 208 -6.29 -16.73 -7.47
N SER A 209 -5.84 -16.25 -6.30
CA SER A 209 -6.04 -16.96 -5.03
C SER A 209 -7.51 -17.20 -4.70
N ALA A 210 -7.90 -18.48 -4.63
CA ALA A 210 -9.23 -18.93 -4.23
C ALA A 210 -9.50 -18.84 -2.71
N THR A 211 -8.49 -18.50 -1.90
CA THR A 211 -8.62 -18.41 -0.43
C THR A 211 -8.32 -17.01 0.09
N GLY A 212 -7.30 -16.35 -0.46
CA GLY A 212 -6.92 -15.00 -0.06
C GLY A 212 -7.95 -13.95 -0.47
N LEU A 213 -8.52 -14.07 -1.68
CA LEU A 213 -9.51 -13.11 -2.16
C LEU A 213 -10.84 -13.18 -1.38
N PRO A 214 -11.42 -14.36 -1.08
CA PRO A 214 -12.55 -14.45 -0.17
C PRO A 214 -12.29 -13.89 1.23
N ALA A 215 -11.10 -14.10 1.80
CA ALA A 215 -10.73 -13.51 3.10
C ALA A 215 -10.69 -11.99 3.02
N SER A 216 -10.12 -11.44 1.94
CA SER A 216 -10.09 -10.00 1.67
C SER A 216 -11.51 -9.43 1.56
N LEU A 217 -12.38 -10.07 0.79
CA LEU A 217 -13.79 -9.68 0.66
C LEU A 217 -14.52 -9.72 2.01
N ALA A 218 -14.34 -10.77 2.80
CA ALA A 218 -14.99 -10.90 4.10
C ALA A 218 -14.51 -9.85 5.11
N PHE A 219 -13.24 -9.44 5.03
CA PHE A 219 -12.67 -8.46 5.95
C PHE A 219 -13.00 -7.00 5.58
N PHE A 220 -12.79 -6.64 4.31
CA PHE A 220 -12.94 -5.26 3.82
C PHE A 220 -14.33 -4.93 3.30
N GLY A 221 -15.06 -5.93 2.78
CA GLY A 221 -16.28 -5.72 2.00
C GLY A 221 -15.99 -5.31 0.54
N ALA A 222 -16.98 -5.49 -0.33
CA ALA A 222 -16.83 -5.28 -1.77
C ALA A 222 -16.50 -3.81 -2.13
N ASP A 223 -16.97 -2.84 -1.36
CA ASP A 223 -16.76 -1.40 -1.60
C ASP A 223 -15.31 -0.95 -1.36
N HIS A 224 -14.51 -1.79 -0.71
CA HIS A 224 -13.10 -1.56 -0.41
C HIS A 224 -12.16 -2.49 -1.20
N LEU A 225 -12.67 -3.26 -2.15
CA LEU A 225 -11.85 -4.03 -3.07
C LEU A 225 -11.71 -3.31 -4.42
N VAL A 226 -10.49 -3.25 -4.95
CA VAL A 226 -10.20 -2.65 -6.26
C VAL A 226 -9.50 -3.66 -7.17
N PHE A 227 -9.88 -3.71 -8.44
CA PHE A 227 -9.25 -4.64 -9.37
C PHE A 227 -7.80 -4.26 -9.69
N ALA A 228 -6.89 -5.21 -9.52
CA ALA A 228 -5.52 -5.14 -10.00
C ALA A 228 -4.98 -6.53 -10.34
N THR A 229 -4.00 -6.59 -11.23
CA THR A 229 -3.40 -7.84 -11.73
C THR A 229 -1.94 -8.04 -11.35
N ASP A 230 -1.25 -7.01 -10.85
CA ASP A 230 0.22 -6.99 -10.73
C ASP A 230 0.95 -7.19 -12.06
N ALA A 231 0.35 -6.84 -13.20
CA ALA A 231 1.00 -6.99 -14.49
C ALA A 231 2.34 -6.20 -14.52
N PRO A 232 3.43 -6.79 -15.06
CA PRO A 232 3.46 -8.03 -15.85
C PRO A 232 3.73 -9.31 -15.04
N PHE A 233 3.79 -9.25 -13.71
CA PHE A 233 4.05 -10.42 -12.87
C PHE A 233 2.83 -11.30 -12.68
N GLY A 234 1.69 -10.68 -12.41
CA GLY A 234 0.48 -11.43 -12.07
C GLY A 234 -0.39 -11.77 -13.28
N PRO A 235 -1.08 -12.92 -13.23
CA PRO A 235 -1.88 -13.43 -14.34
C PRO A 235 -3.31 -12.84 -14.37
N LEU A 236 -3.67 -12.20 -15.48
CA LEU A 236 -5.00 -11.61 -15.69
C LEU A 236 -6.14 -12.66 -15.69
N PRO A 237 -6.09 -13.76 -16.46
CA PRO A 237 -7.20 -14.72 -16.53
C PRO A 237 -7.54 -15.35 -15.17
N GLU A 238 -6.52 -15.74 -14.42
CA GLU A 238 -6.65 -16.36 -13.11
C GLU A 238 -7.19 -15.38 -12.07
N THR A 239 -6.79 -14.11 -12.14
CA THR A 239 -7.34 -13.05 -11.28
C THR A 239 -8.84 -12.86 -11.55
N LEU A 240 -9.26 -12.79 -12.81
CA LEU A 240 -10.67 -12.69 -13.18
C LEU A 240 -11.45 -13.93 -12.74
N ALA A 241 -10.92 -15.13 -13.00
CA ALA A 241 -11.54 -16.39 -12.59
C ALA A 241 -11.74 -16.46 -11.08
N ALA A 242 -10.78 -15.99 -10.28
CA ALA A 242 -10.93 -15.96 -8.83
C ALA A 242 -12.04 -14.99 -8.38
N ILE A 243 -12.15 -13.81 -8.99
CA ILE A 243 -13.24 -12.86 -8.71
C ILE A 243 -14.60 -13.47 -9.06
N ASP A 244 -14.69 -14.22 -10.15
CA ASP A 244 -15.93 -14.88 -10.58
C ASP A 244 -16.38 -16.02 -9.64
N THR A 245 -15.52 -16.49 -8.73
CA THR A 245 -15.90 -17.47 -7.69
C THR A 245 -16.45 -16.83 -6.41
N LEU A 246 -16.38 -15.50 -6.29
CA LEU A 246 -16.91 -14.78 -5.14
C LEU A 246 -18.44 -14.68 -5.23
N ASP A 247 -19.13 -14.78 -4.09
CA ASP A 247 -20.57 -14.54 -3.98
C ASP A 247 -20.85 -13.03 -3.95
N LEU A 248 -20.70 -12.40 -5.13
CA LEU A 248 -20.94 -10.98 -5.34
C LEU A 248 -22.25 -10.77 -6.10
N THR A 249 -23.05 -9.80 -5.67
CA THR A 249 -24.10 -9.24 -6.52
C THR A 249 -23.49 -8.60 -7.77
N GLU A 250 -24.29 -8.42 -8.82
CA GLU A 250 -23.84 -7.74 -10.04
C GLU A 250 -23.29 -6.34 -9.76
N ALA A 251 -23.95 -5.59 -8.87
CA ALA A 251 -23.51 -4.26 -8.45
C ALA A 251 -22.14 -4.30 -7.74
N GLN A 252 -21.93 -5.25 -6.83
CA GLN A 252 -20.65 -5.42 -6.14
C GLN A 252 -19.55 -5.88 -7.11
N ARG A 253 -19.84 -6.80 -8.03
CA ARG A 253 -18.89 -7.23 -9.05
C ARG A 253 -18.46 -6.05 -9.93
N HIS A 254 -19.41 -5.21 -10.35
CA HIS A 254 -19.12 -3.98 -11.08
C HIS A 254 -18.29 -3.00 -10.25
N ALA A 255 -18.59 -2.83 -8.95
CA ALA A 255 -17.82 -1.98 -8.05
C ALA A 255 -16.36 -2.44 -7.95
N VAL A 256 -16.11 -3.74 -7.70
CA VAL A 256 -14.75 -4.30 -7.61
C VAL A 256 -13.97 -4.15 -8.91
N LEU A 257 -14.59 -4.46 -10.05
CA LEU A 257 -13.89 -4.46 -11.33
C LEU A 257 -13.68 -3.06 -11.91
N HIS A 258 -14.56 -2.10 -11.60
CA HIS A 258 -14.63 -0.83 -12.30
C HIS A 258 -14.99 0.36 -11.39
N GLY A 259 -16.01 0.21 -10.54
CA GLY A 259 -16.66 1.36 -9.88
C GLY A 259 -15.90 1.95 -8.70
N ASN A 260 -15.08 1.14 -8.00
CA ASN A 260 -14.31 1.59 -6.84
C ASN A 260 -13.01 2.32 -7.23
N ALA A 261 -12.54 2.14 -8.46
CA ALA A 261 -11.29 2.70 -8.98
C ALA A 261 -11.48 4.06 -9.67
#